data_AF-A0A4U0GXA3-F1
#
_entry.id   AF-A0A4U0GXA3-F1
#
_cell.length_a   1.000
_cell.length_b   1.000
_cell.length_c   1.000
_cell.angle_alpha   90.00
_cell.angle_beta   90.00
_cell.angle_gamma   90.00
#
_symmetry.space_group_name_H-M   'P 1'
#
loop_
_entity.id
_entity.type
_entity.pdbx_description
1 polymer ?
#
loop_
_entity_poly.entity_id
_entity_poly.type
_entity_poly.pdbx_seq_one_letter_code
_entity_poly.pdbx_strand_id
1 'polypeptide(L)'
;MNENYRWQGVPVKVRFGKVRVQQDKDKPLYWYNFEVLEMRTSYVPALEVTYQEPGSDRKQVFCISNHFGVGVDKLEAGGWPNKQHFSLPSDFLEYTAEEWSEYEDVPISFDPVGFANHEFKRDEWQKKMFPKEHEEREKFKEAFLKASQERSKRFSWK
;
A
#
# COMPACT_ATOMS: atom_id res chain seq x y z
N MET A 1 10.04 -4.64 -21.72
CA MET A 1 9.11 -3.96 -20.79
C MET A 1 8.21 -5.05 -20.23
N ASN A 2 8.05 -5.17 -18.91
CA ASN A 2 7.12 -6.16 -18.34
C ASN A 2 5.69 -5.76 -18.71
N GLU A 3 5.05 -6.53 -19.59
CA GLU A 3 3.70 -6.27 -20.12
C GLU A 3 2.57 -6.55 -19.10
N ASN A 4 2.92 -6.98 -17.89
CA ASN A 4 1.97 -7.50 -16.91
C ASN A 4 1.36 -6.44 -15.99
N TYR A 5 1.96 -5.25 -15.86
CA TYR A 5 1.52 -4.26 -14.87
C TYR A 5 0.60 -3.20 -15.46
N ARG A 6 -0.51 -2.94 -14.78
CA ARG A 6 -1.54 -2.01 -15.22
C ARG A 6 -2.01 -1.08 -14.11
N TRP A 7 -2.39 0.12 -14.49
CA TRP A 7 -3.08 1.11 -13.64
C TRP A 7 -4.31 1.63 -14.37
N GLN A 8 -5.49 1.50 -13.77
CA GLN A 8 -6.77 1.78 -14.44
C GLN A 8 -6.92 1.03 -15.78
N GLY A 9 -6.39 -0.21 -15.84
CA GLY A 9 -6.38 -1.03 -17.05
C GLY A 9 -5.32 -0.67 -18.10
N VAL A 10 -4.60 0.44 -17.92
CA VAL A 10 -3.57 0.93 -18.85
C VAL A 10 -2.20 0.39 -18.45
N PRO A 11 -1.36 -0.08 -19.39
CA PRO A 11 0.00 -0.51 -19.08
C PRO A 11 0.83 0.60 -18.42
N VAL A 12 1.62 0.23 -17.41
CA VAL A 12 2.50 1.17 -16.69
C VAL A 12 3.94 0.70 -16.67
N LYS A 13 4.88 1.64 -16.56
CA LYS A 13 6.27 1.31 -16.24
C LYS A 13 6.44 1.29 -14.73
N VAL A 14 7.18 0.30 -14.25
CA VAL A 14 7.38 0.06 -12.82
C VAL A 14 8.87 -0.06 -12.54
N ARG A 15 9.34 0.66 -11.53
CA ARG A 15 10.66 0.46 -10.92
C ARG A 15 10.47 -0.05 -9.49
N PHE A 16 11.34 -0.97 -9.09
CA PHE A 16 11.34 -1.56 -7.76
C PHE A 16 12.35 -0.81 -6.91
N GLY A 17 11.94 -0.43 -5.70
CA GLY A 17 12.68 0.51 -4.87
C GLY A 17 12.32 0.39 -3.40
N LYS A 18 12.92 1.28 -2.62
CA LYS A 18 12.39 1.66 -1.32
C LYS A 18 11.97 3.11 -1.34
N VAL A 19 11.04 3.44 -0.46
CA VAL A 19 10.80 4.82 -0.08
C VAL A 19 11.26 5.03 1.34
N ARG A 20 12.00 6.12 1.56
CA ARG A 20 12.30 6.59 2.90
C ARG A 20 11.02 7.13 3.55
N VAL A 21 10.64 6.58 4.69
CA VAL A 21 9.47 7.02 5.46
C VAL A 21 9.88 7.48 6.86
N GLN A 22 9.14 8.45 7.36
CA GLN A 22 9.25 8.98 8.72
C GLN A 22 7.89 8.89 9.39
N GLN A 23 7.88 8.87 10.71
CA GLN A 23 6.64 8.78 11.48
C GLN A 23 5.75 10.00 11.22
N ASP A 24 4.50 9.77 10.81
CA ASP A 24 3.46 10.81 10.72
C ASP A 24 2.66 10.80 12.03
N LYS A 25 2.99 11.73 12.92
CA LYS A 25 2.36 11.87 14.24
C LYS A 25 0.91 12.32 14.18
N ASP A 26 0.54 13.03 13.11
CA ASP A 26 -0.84 13.50 12.91
C ASP A 26 -1.74 12.36 12.41
N LYS A 27 -1.13 11.25 11.96
CA LYS A 27 -1.84 10.09 11.41
C LYS A 27 -1.32 8.79 12.01
N PRO A 28 -1.52 8.57 13.32
CA PRO A 28 -0.91 7.48 14.08
C PRO A 28 -1.21 6.09 13.52
N LEU A 29 -2.34 5.92 12.83
CA LEU A 29 -2.79 4.66 12.26
C LEU A 29 -2.27 4.36 10.85
N TYR A 30 -1.37 5.18 10.30
CA TYR A 30 -0.75 4.91 9.01
C TYR A 30 0.09 3.63 9.05
N TRP A 31 0.03 2.87 7.94
CA TRP A 31 0.62 1.54 7.83
C TRP A 31 2.12 1.53 8.21
N TYR A 32 2.88 2.50 7.69
CA TYR A 32 4.33 2.59 7.92
C TYR A 32 4.72 3.10 9.31
N ASN A 33 3.81 3.69 10.10
CA ASN A 33 4.15 4.16 11.45
C ASN A 33 4.55 3.00 12.37
N PHE A 34 4.02 1.81 12.10
CA PHE A 34 4.44 0.57 12.75
C PHE A 34 5.93 0.28 12.52
N GLU A 35 6.43 0.54 11.31
CA GLU A 35 7.82 0.26 10.91
C GLU A 35 8.85 1.29 11.42
N VAL A 36 8.42 2.52 11.68
CA VAL A 36 9.33 3.65 12.02
C VAL A 36 9.56 3.76 13.55
N LEU A 37 8.95 2.92 14.38
CA LEU A 37 9.03 3.10 15.82
C LEU A 37 10.42 2.75 16.41
N GLU A 38 11.15 1.81 15.79
CA GLU A 38 12.48 1.38 16.23
C GLU A 38 13.61 2.25 15.64
N MET A 39 13.38 2.85 14.47
CA MET A 39 14.32 3.74 13.79
C MET A 39 13.56 5.00 13.36
N ARG A 40 14.01 6.20 13.75
CA ARG A 40 13.39 7.50 13.39
C ARG A 40 13.13 7.70 11.88
N THR A 41 13.69 6.83 11.05
CA THR A 41 13.45 6.69 9.62
C THR A 41 13.44 5.19 9.33
N SER A 42 12.51 4.73 8.47
CA SER A 42 12.56 3.38 7.90
C SER A 42 12.57 3.47 6.37
N TYR A 43 13.03 2.40 5.73
CA TYR A 43 12.95 2.25 4.28
C TYR A 43 11.97 1.14 3.95
N VAL A 44 10.89 1.53 3.28
CA VAL A 44 9.76 0.67 2.97
C VAL A 44 9.89 0.16 1.54
N PRO A 45 9.77 -1.16 1.27
CA PRO A 45 9.63 -1.67 -0.09
C PRO A 45 8.50 -0.96 -0.84
N ALA A 46 8.81 -0.46 -2.04
CA ALA A 46 7.90 0.36 -2.83
C ALA A 46 8.07 0.13 -4.34
N LEU A 47 7.04 0.51 -5.09
CA LEU A 47 7.06 0.58 -6.54
C LEU A 47 6.88 2.03 -6.98
N GLU A 48 7.79 2.52 -7.82
CA GLU A 48 7.57 3.76 -8.58
C GLU A 48 6.82 3.40 -9.86
N VAL A 49 5.63 3.98 -10.02
CA VAL A 49 4.73 3.73 -11.14
C VAL A 49 4.71 4.96 -12.03
N THR A 50 5.11 4.80 -13.28
CA THR A 50 4.93 5.81 -14.32
C THR A 50 3.69 5.47 -15.13
N TYR A 51 2.66 6.31 -14.98
CA TYR A 51 1.38 6.22 -15.67
C TYR A 51 1.24 7.36 -16.68
N GLN A 52 0.73 7.04 -17.87
CA GLN A 52 0.33 8.04 -18.86
C GLN A 52 -1.14 7.81 -19.16
N GLU A 53 -1.95 8.84 -18.94
CA GLU A 53 -3.38 8.78 -19.20
C GLU A 53 -3.63 8.67 -20.71
N PRO A 54 -4.54 7.78 -21.17
CA PRO A 54 -4.87 7.66 -22.58
C PRO A 54 -5.36 9.00 -23.15
N GLY A 55 -4.76 9.43 -24.26
CA GLY A 55 -5.10 10.72 -24.88
C GLY A 55 -4.47 11.94 -24.20
N SER A 56 -3.56 11.74 -23.24
CA SER A 56 -2.83 12.80 -22.56
C SER A 56 -1.32 12.64 -22.77
N ASP A 57 -0.63 13.77 -22.98
CA ASP A 57 0.83 13.82 -22.96
C ASP A 57 1.39 13.92 -21.53
N ARG A 58 0.51 14.07 -20.53
CA ARG A 58 0.90 14.19 -19.13
C ARG A 58 1.30 12.84 -18.58
N LYS A 59 2.56 12.75 -18.15
CA LYS A 59 3.07 11.64 -17.35
C LYS A 59 2.85 11.92 -15.87
N GLN A 60 2.36 10.92 -15.16
CA GLN A 60 2.22 10.91 -13.71
C GLN A 60 3.19 9.87 -13.15
N VAL A 61 3.95 10.26 -12.14
CA VAL A 61 4.86 9.37 -11.41
C VAL A 61 4.44 9.38 -9.96
N PHE A 62 4.23 8.21 -9.39
CA PHE A 62 3.84 8.07 -7.99
C PHE A 62 4.40 6.77 -7.41
N CYS A 63 4.57 6.75 -6.09
CA CYS A 63 5.06 5.58 -5.36
C CYS A 63 3.92 4.89 -4.62
N ILE A 64 3.88 3.56 -4.70
CA ILE A 64 2.99 2.73 -3.89
C ILE A 64 3.79 1.77 -3.01
N SER A 65 3.28 1.52 -1.82
CA SER A 65 3.80 0.47 -0.92
C SER A 65 3.81 -0.91 -1.59
N ASN A 66 4.88 -1.67 -1.38
CA ASN A 66 5.08 -3.03 -1.91
C ASN A 66 5.47 -4.05 -0.85
N HIS A 67 5.12 -3.81 0.42
CA HIS A 67 5.32 -4.80 1.46
C HIS A 67 4.65 -6.12 1.09
N PHE A 68 5.38 -7.21 1.24
CA PHE A 68 4.94 -8.56 0.89
C PHE A 68 4.43 -8.69 -0.56
N GLY A 69 4.80 -7.78 -1.47
CA GLY A 69 4.38 -7.81 -2.87
C GLY A 69 2.98 -7.26 -3.13
N VAL A 70 2.38 -6.56 -2.16
CA VAL A 70 1.03 -5.97 -2.29
C VAL A 70 0.92 -4.95 -3.43
N GLY A 71 2.03 -4.30 -3.80
CA GLY A 71 2.09 -3.38 -4.92
C GLY A 71 2.05 -4.14 -6.24
N VAL A 72 2.82 -5.24 -6.34
CA VAL A 72 2.82 -6.13 -7.51
C VAL A 72 1.44 -6.72 -7.74
N ASP A 73 0.87 -7.40 -6.76
CA ASP A 73 -0.47 -8.02 -6.86
C ASP A 73 -1.58 -6.99 -7.16
N LYS A 74 -1.37 -5.74 -6.74
CA LYS A 74 -2.24 -4.63 -7.13
C LYS A 74 -2.13 -4.34 -8.63
N LEU A 75 -0.93 -4.15 -9.15
CA LEU A 75 -0.72 -3.77 -10.55
C LEU A 75 -1.08 -4.89 -11.52
N GLU A 76 -0.87 -6.14 -11.13
CA GLU A 76 -1.30 -7.32 -11.90
C GLU A 76 -2.83 -7.41 -11.98
N ALA A 77 -3.53 -6.99 -10.94
CA ALA A 77 -5.01 -6.91 -10.91
C ALA A 77 -5.59 -5.64 -11.55
N GLY A 78 -4.78 -4.83 -12.24
CA GLY A 78 -5.23 -3.62 -12.95
C GLY A 78 -5.13 -2.31 -12.17
N GLY A 79 -4.63 -2.33 -10.94
CA GLY A 79 -4.41 -1.13 -10.12
C GLY A 79 -5.69 -0.53 -9.53
N TRP A 80 -5.67 0.79 -9.32
CA TRP A 80 -6.88 1.55 -8.97
C TRP A 80 -7.86 1.59 -10.17
N PRO A 81 -9.20 1.59 -9.99
CA PRO A 81 -9.93 1.49 -8.73
C PRO A 81 -10.14 0.06 -8.20
N ASN A 82 -9.68 -0.96 -8.92
CA ASN A 82 -9.91 -2.36 -8.55
C ASN A 82 -9.33 -2.71 -7.17
N LYS A 83 -8.20 -2.13 -6.79
CA LYS A 83 -7.59 -2.26 -5.46
C LYS A 83 -7.18 -0.91 -4.88
N GLN A 84 -7.61 -0.61 -3.65
CA GLN A 84 -7.16 0.57 -2.89
C GLN A 84 -5.64 0.58 -2.72
N HIS A 85 -5.03 1.75 -2.80
CA HIS A 85 -3.58 1.91 -2.68
C HIS A 85 -3.20 2.93 -1.61
N PHE A 86 -2.00 2.75 -1.07
CA PHE A 86 -1.34 3.70 -0.21
C PHE A 86 -0.25 4.37 -1.02
N SER A 87 -0.45 5.65 -1.35
CA SER A 87 0.60 6.47 -1.94
C SER A 87 1.64 6.78 -0.86
N LEU A 88 2.92 6.71 -1.22
CA LEU A 88 4.03 7.04 -0.34
C LEU A 88 4.64 8.41 -0.69
N PRO A 89 5.19 9.14 0.29
CA PRO A 89 5.92 10.38 0.05
C PRO A 89 7.18 10.14 -0.81
N SER A 90 7.59 11.14 -1.59
CA SER A 90 8.36 10.98 -2.84
C SER A 90 9.90 10.92 -2.73
N ASP A 91 10.47 10.16 -1.78
CA ASP A 91 11.92 9.89 -1.75
C ASP A 91 12.20 8.43 -2.18
N PHE A 92 12.02 8.16 -3.47
CA PHE A 92 12.23 6.82 -4.05
C PHE A 92 13.72 6.57 -4.29
N LEU A 93 14.21 5.48 -3.73
CA LEU A 93 15.53 4.92 -4.00
C LEU A 93 15.33 3.65 -4.83
N GLU A 94 15.80 3.66 -6.07
CA GLU A 94 15.78 2.46 -6.91
C GLU A 94 16.80 1.46 -6.41
N TYR A 95 16.44 0.17 -6.45
CA TYR A 95 17.40 -0.88 -6.20
C TYR A 95 18.28 -1.15 -7.41
N THR A 96 19.57 -1.31 -7.16
CA THR A 96 20.46 -1.99 -8.10
C THR A 96 20.66 -3.44 -7.68
N ALA A 97 20.96 -4.32 -8.64
CA ALA A 97 21.17 -5.75 -8.40
C ALA A 97 22.36 -6.05 -7.44
N GLU A 98 23.21 -5.05 -7.19
CA GLU A 98 24.41 -5.14 -6.35
C GLU A 98 24.10 -4.88 -4.85
N GLU A 99 22.94 -4.31 -4.53
CA GLU A 99 22.53 -3.95 -3.16
C GLU A 99 21.77 -5.05 -2.41
N TRP A 100 21.68 -6.26 -3.00
CA TRP A 100 20.91 -7.41 -2.51
C TRP A 100 21.29 -7.92 -1.12
N SER A 101 22.44 -7.55 -0.54
CA SER A 101 22.97 -8.26 0.64
C SER A 101 22.74 -7.59 2.00
N GLU A 102 22.38 -6.30 2.07
CA GLU A 102 22.33 -5.61 3.37
C GLU A 102 20.92 -5.29 3.89
N TYR A 103 19.88 -5.30 3.05
CA TYR A 103 18.52 -4.99 3.48
C TYR A 103 17.48 -5.78 2.71
N GLU A 104 16.44 -6.25 3.42
CA GLU A 104 15.28 -7.04 2.95
C GLU A 104 14.93 -6.83 1.47
N ASP A 105 14.91 -7.94 0.71
CA ASP A 105 14.55 -7.98 -0.70
C ASP A 105 13.21 -7.28 -0.99
N VAL A 106 13.11 -6.51 -2.08
CA VAL A 106 11.78 -6.05 -2.55
C VAL A 106 11.02 -7.26 -3.06
N PRO A 107 9.84 -7.56 -2.50
CA PRO A 107 9.07 -8.69 -3.00
C PRO A 107 8.61 -8.43 -4.44
N ILE A 108 8.98 -9.34 -5.34
CA ILE A 108 8.57 -9.31 -6.75
C ILE A 108 7.29 -10.11 -7.00
N SER A 109 6.74 -10.75 -5.96
CA SER A 109 5.48 -11.48 -5.97
C SER A 109 4.78 -11.33 -4.61
N PHE A 110 3.46 -11.55 -4.59
CA PHE A 110 2.66 -11.40 -3.38
C PHE A 110 2.78 -12.61 -2.45
N ASP A 111 3.14 -12.35 -1.19
CA ASP A 111 3.14 -13.31 -0.10
C ASP A 111 1.90 -13.09 0.80
N PRO A 112 0.81 -13.85 0.58
CA PRO A 112 -0.41 -13.70 1.37
C PRO A 112 -0.23 -14.09 2.84
N VAL A 113 0.67 -15.02 3.14
CA VAL A 113 0.88 -15.51 4.52
C VAL A 113 1.69 -14.49 5.31
N GLY A 114 2.79 -14.00 4.74
CA GLY A 114 3.58 -12.91 5.31
C GLY A 114 2.73 -11.66 5.53
N PHE A 115 1.92 -11.29 4.53
CA PHE A 115 1.00 -10.15 4.63
C PHE A 115 -0.01 -10.32 5.78
N ALA A 116 -0.69 -11.47 5.88
CA ALA A 116 -1.68 -11.69 6.94
C ALA A 116 -1.06 -11.63 8.34
N ASN A 117 0.11 -12.24 8.52
CA ASN A 117 0.84 -12.20 9.79
C ASN A 117 1.29 -10.77 10.14
N HIS A 118 1.70 -9.99 9.15
CA HIS A 118 2.10 -8.61 9.34
C HIS A 118 0.92 -7.71 9.73
N GLU A 119 -0.21 -7.83 9.04
CA GLU A 119 -1.44 -7.10 9.36
C GLU A 119 -1.90 -7.39 10.80
N PHE A 120 -1.80 -8.66 11.25
CA PHE A 120 -2.11 -9.04 12.62
C PHE A 120 -1.19 -8.35 13.63
N LYS A 121 0.13 -8.40 13.43
CA LYS A 121 1.10 -7.74 14.31
C LYS A 121 0.91 -6.22 14.36
N ARG A 122 0.65 -5.62 13.20
CA ARG A 122 0.36 -4.18 13.09
C ARG A 122 -0.89 -3.82 13.89
N ASP A 123 -1.96 -4.60 13.77
CA ASP A 123 -3.19 -4.35 14.52
C ASP A 123 -2.98 -4.42 16.04
N GLU A 124 -2.26 -5.44 16.52
CA GLU A 124 -1.89 -5.57 17.93
C GLU A 124 -1.03 -4.40 18.42
N TRP A 125 -0.07 -3.96 17.61
CA TRP A 125 0.73 -2.77 17.91
C TRP A 125 -0.14 -1.50 17.96
N GLN A 126 -1.08 -1.34 17.03
CA GLN A 126 -1.95 -0.15 16.99
C GLN A 126 -2.86 -0.10 18.23
N LYS A 127 -3.43 -1.24 18.65
CA LYS A 127 -4.18 -1.35 19.92
C LYS A 127 -3.35 -0.95 21.12
N LYS A 128 -2.08 -1.36 21.14
CA LYS A 128 -1.17 -1.09 22.26
C LYS A 128 -0.72 0.37 22.31
N MET A 129 -0.35 0.95 21.17
CA MET A 129 0.27 2.29 21.10
C MET A 129 -0.75 3.42 20.99
N PHE A 130 -1.88 3.19 20.32
CA PHE A 130 -2.92 4.18 20.02
C PHE A 130 -4.32 3.60 20.27
N PRO A 131 -4.64 3.22 21.53
CA PRO A 131 -5.86 2.48 21.84
C PRO A 131 -7.15 3.25 21.51
N LYS A 132 -7.16 4.58 21.71
CA LYS A 132 -8.35 5.41 21.45
C LYS A 132 -8.63 5.53 19.96
N GLU A 133 -7.60 5.85 19.19
CA GLU A 133 -7.68 5.97 17.73
C GLU A 133 -8.04 4.63 17.09
N HIS A 134 -7.51 3.53 17.63
CA HIS A 134 -7.87 2.17 17.21
C HIS A 134 -9.36 1.89 17.45
N GLU A 135 -9.87 2.19 18.65
CA GLU A 135 -11.30 2.00 18.98
C GLU A 135 -12.21 2.82 18.07
N GLU A 136 -11.87 4.08 17.80
CA GLU A 136 -12.60 4.95 16.88
C GLU A 136 -12.61 4.40 15.44
N ARG A 137 -11.48 3.89 14.97
CA ARG A 137 -11.37 3.23 13.66
C ARG A 137 -12.27 2.01 13.57
N GLU A 138 -12.30 1.16 14.59
CA GLU A 138 -13.16 -0.04 14.58
C GLU A 138 -14.64 0.33 14.59
N LYS A 139 -15.06 1.30 15.41
CA LYS A 139 -16.44 1.83 15.37
C LYS A 139 -16.82 2.35 13.99
N PHE A 140 -15.91 3.05 13.32
CA PHE A 140 -16.15 3.54 11.95
C PHE A 140 -16.30 2.39 10.94
N LYS A 141 -15.44 1.36 11.02
CA LYS A 141 -15.53 0.18 10.17
C LYS A 141 -16.87 -0.55 10.35
N GLU A 142 -17.31 -0.74 11.60
CA GLU A 142 -18.61 -1.37 11.90
C GLU A 142 -19.77 -0.56 11.32
N ALA A 143 -19.77 0.75 11.52
CA ALA A 143 -20.81 1.63 10.98
C ALA A 143 -20.85 1.60 9.44
N PHE A 144 -19.67 1.61 8.80
CA PHE A 144 -19.55 1.51 7.34
C PHE A 144 -20.07 0.16 6.81
N LEU A 145 -19.70 -0.94 7.44
CA LEU A 145 -20.16 -2.28 7.06
C LEU A 145 -21.68 -2.39 7.18
N LYS A 146 -22.26 -1.89 8.28
CA LYS A 146 -23.71 -1.86 8.48
C LYS A 146 -24.41 -1.05 7.38
N ALA A 147 -23.91 0.15 7.07
CA ALA A 147 -24.46 0.99 6.01
C ALA A 147 -24.37 0.33 4.62
N SER A 148 -23.25 -0.35 4.33
CA SER A 148 -23.06 -1.09 3.07
C SER A 148 -24.06 -2.25 2.93
N GLN A 149 -24.26 -3.03 3.99
CA GLN A 149 -25.23 -4.12 4.01
C GLN A 149 -26.67 -3.64 3.83
N GLU A 150 -27.06 -2.55 4.50
CA GLU A 150 -28.38 -1.93 4.35
C GLU A 150 -28.61 -1.42 2.92
N ARG A 151 -27.58 -0.84 2.30
CA ARG A 151 -27.63 -0.39 0.90
C ARG A 151 -27.81 -1.59 -0.04
N SER A 152 -27.02 -2.63 0.09
CA SER A 152 -27.13 -3.84 -0.74
C SER A 152 -28.51 -4.51 -0.65
N LYS A 153 -29.11 -4.57 0.54
CA LYS A 153 -30.50 -5.06 0.74
C LYS A 153 -31.54 -4.18 0.04
N ARG A 154 -31.31 -2.88 -0.10
CA ARG A 154 -32.22 -1.94 -0.78
C ARG A 154 -32.19 -2.10 -2.30
N PHE A 155 -31.08 -2.59 -2.86
CA PHE A 155 -30.90 -2.77 -4.31
C PHE A 155 -31.18 -4.20 -4.79
N SER A 156 -31.37 -5.18 -3.90
CA SER A 156 -31.74 -6.56 -4.24
C SER A 156 -33.25 -6.77 -4.46
N TRP A 157 -34.06 -5.70 -4.44
CA TRP A 157 -35.51 -5.72 -4.66
C TRP A 157 -35.92 -4.94 -5.94
N LYS A 158 -35.19 -5.17 -7.03
CA LYS A 158 -35.56 -4.80 -8.41
C LYS A 158 -35.18 -5.94 -9.33
#